data_AF-Q5SQF9-F1
#
_entry.id   AF-Q5SQF9-F1
#
_cell.length_a   1.000
_cell.length_b   1.000
_cell.length_c   1.000
_cell.angle_alpha   90.00
_cell.angle_beta   90.00
_cell.angle_gamma   90.00
#
_symmetry.space_group_name_H-M   'P 1'
#
loop_
_entity.id
_entity.type
_entity.pdbx_description
1 polymer ?
#
loop_
_entity_poly.entity_id
_entity_poly.type
_entity_poly.pdbx_seq_one_letter_code
_entity_poly.pdbx_strand_id
1 'polypeptide(L)'
;MRRKEKRLLQAVALALAALVLLPNVGLWALYRERQPDGSPGGLGAAVAPAAVQELHSRQKKTFFLGAEQRLKDWHNKEAIRRDAQRVGYGEQGKPYPMTDAERVDQAYRENGFNIYVSDKISLNRSLPDIRHPNCNSKLYLETLPNTSIIIPFHNEGWSSLLRTVHSVLNRSPPELVAEIVLVDDFSDREHLKKPLEDYMALFPSVRILRTKKREGLIRTRMLGASAATGDVVTFLDSHCEANVNWLPPLLDRIARNRKTIVCPMIDVIDHDDFRYETQAGDAMRGAFDWEMYYKRIPIPPELQKADPSDPFESPVMAGGLFAVDRKWFWELGGYDPGLEIWGGEQYEISFKVWMCGGRMEDIPCSRVGHIYRKYVPYKVPAGVSLARNLKRVAEVWMDEYAEYIYQRRPEYRHLSAGDVVAQKKLRVSLNCKSFKWFMTKIAWDLPKFYPPVEPPAAAWGEIRNVGTGLCTDTKLGTLGSPLRLETCIRGRGEAAWNSMQVFTFTWREDIRPGDPQHTKKFCFDAVSHTSPVTLYDCHSMKGNQLWKYRKDKTLYHPVSGSCMDCSESDHRVFMNTCNPSSLTQQWLFEHTNSTVLENFNKN
;
A
#
# COMPACT_ATOMS: atom_id res chain seq x y z
N MET A 1 31.76 -48.06 12.14
CA MET A 1 30.56 -48.80 12.57
C MET A 1 29.93 -49.51 11.39
N ARG A 2 29.79 -50.83 11.48
CA ARG A 2 29.24 -51.68 10.41
C ARG A 2 27.72 -51.46 10.33
N ARG A 3 27.15 -51.57 9.13
CA ARG A 3 25.73 -51.25 8.78
C ARG A 3 24.67 -51.85 9.74
N LYS A 4 25.00 -52.94 10.46
CA LYS A 4 24.16 -53.57 11.48
C LYS A 4 24.06 -52.75 12.78
N GLU A 5 25.11 -52.06 13.20
CA GLU A 5 25.13 -51.23 14.43
C GLU A 5 24.25 -49.99 14.29
N LYS A 6 24.22 -49.38 13.09
CA LYS A 6 23.32 -48.24 12.80
C LYS A 6 21.84 -48.62 12.88
N ARG A 7 21.47 -49.82 12.42
CA ARG A 7 20.07 -50.28 12.47
C ARG A 7 19.63 -50.59 13.90
N LEU A 8 20.54 -51.12 14.72
CA LEU A 8 20.26 -51.37 16.14
C LEU A 8 20.05 -50.05 16.89
N LEU A 9 20.90 -49.05 16.67
CA LEU A 9 20.76 -47.71 17.25
C LEU A 9 19.46 -47.00 16.81
N GLN A 10 19.06 -47.14 15.54
CA GLN A 10 17.79 -46.59 15.05
C GLN A 10 16.57 -47.28 15.66
N ALA A 11 16.62 -48.60 15.86
CA ALA A 11 15.55 -49.35 16.50
C ALA A 11 15.41 -48.99 17.99
N VAL A 12 16.53 -48.82 18.70
CA VAL A 12 16.54 -48.39 20.11
C VAL A 12 16.03 -46.95 20.27
N ALA A 13 16.39 -46.05 19.36
CA ALA A 13 15.89 -44.67 19.37
C ALA A 13 14.37 -44.59 19.12
N LEU A 14 13.83 -45.43 18.21
CA LEU A 14 12.40 -45.54 17.96
C LEU A 14 11.63 -46.14 19.15
N ALA A 15 12.20 -47.13 19.83
CA ALA A 15 11.60 -47.72 21.03
C ALA A 15 11.57 -46.73 22.20
N LEU A 16 12.62 -45.92 22.38
CA LEU A 16 12.67 -44.86 23.39
C LEU A 16 11.69 -43.72 23.08
N ALA A 17 11.52 -43.35 21.81
CA ALA A 17 10.54 -42.34 21.40
C ALA A 17 9.09 -42.81 21.62
N ALA A 18 8.80 -44.10 21.43
CA ALA A 18 7.48 -44.69 21.68
C ALA A 18 7.12 -44.73 23.18
N LEU A 19 8.11 -44.89 24.07
CA LEU A 19 7.90 -44.86 25.52
C LEU A 19 7.68 -43.45 26.09
N VAL A 20 8.15 -42.40 25.40
CA VAL A 20 7.96 -41.00 25.81
C VAL A 20 6.65 -40.41 25.25
N LEU A 21 6.05 -41.02 24.23
CA LEU A 21 4.90 -40.48 23.49
C LEU A 21 3.59 -41.26 23.68
N LEU A 22 3.51 -42.22 24.60
CA LEU A 22 2.24 -42.82 25.02
C LEU A 22 1.55 -41.92 26.08
N PRO A 23 0.39 -41.30 25.79
CA PRO A 23 -0.31 -40.49 26.78
C PRO A 23 -1.05 -41.38 27.78
N ASN A 24 -0.93 -41.04 29.07
CA ASN A 24 -1.84 -41.47 30.13
C ASN A 24 -3.28 -41.06 29.76
N VAL A 25 -4.04 -42.00 29.19
CA VAL A 25 -5.48 -41.89 29.02
C VAL A 25 -6.13 -42.26 30.36
N GLY A 26 -6.63 -41.25 31.06
CA GLY A 26 -7.50 -41.44 32.22
C GLY A 26 -7.10 -40.55 33.38
N LEU A 27 -7.59 -39.30 33.39
CA LEU A 27 -7.91 -38.48 34.59
C LEU A 27 -8.39 -37.07 34.22
N TRP A 28 -9.25 -36.94 33.19
CA TRP A 28 -9.90 -35.65 32.84
C TRP A 28 -11.43 -35.69 32.81
N ALA A 29 -12.03 -36.77 33.32
CA ALA A 29 -13.47 -36.87 33.53
C ALA A 29 -13.76 -36.85 35.04
N LEU A 30 -13.69 -35.67 35.67
CA LEU A 30 -14.21 -35.41 37.03
C LEU A 30 -14.07 -33.93 37.37
N TYR A 31 -14.61 -32.99 36.58
CA TYR A 31 -14.88 -31.62 37.05
C TYR A 31 -15.85 -30.90 36.11
N ARG A 32 -17.12 -31.32 36.14
CA ARG A 32 -18.25 -30.49 35.71
C ARG A 32 -19.50 -30.94 36.47
N GLU A 33 -20.32 -29.96 36.84
CA GLU A 33 -21.65 -30.05 37.47
C GLU A 33 -21.71 -29.91 39.00
N ARG A 34 -21.95 -28.66 39.43
CA ARG A 34 -22.91 -28.31 40.48
C ARG A 34 -23.59 -26.99 40.11
N GLN A 35 -24.75 -27.09 39.46
CA GLN A 35 -25.85 -26.12 39.67
C GLN A 35 -26.77 -26.71 40.75
N PRO A 36 -27.36 -25.91 41.64
CA PRO A 36 -28.42 -26.37 42.52
C PRO A 36 -29.80 -26.15 41.87
N ASP A 37 -30.59 -27.21 41.85
CA ASP A 37 -32.03 -27.24 41.58
C ASP A 37 -32.82 -26.43 42.61
N GLY A 38 -33.87 -25.75 42.16
CA GLY A 38 -34.95 -25.21 42.98
C GLY A 38 -36.29 -25.51 42.33
N SER A 39 -37.08 -26.39 42.94
CA SER A 39 -38.44 -26.78 42.52
C SER A 39 -39.54 -25.88 43.14
N PRO A 40 -40.79 -25.90 42.63
CA PRO A 40 -41.75 -24.80 42.70
C PRO A 40 -42.92 -24.98 43.70
N GLY A 41 -43.56 -23.85 44.05
CA GLY A 41 -44.83 -23.71 44.80
C GLY A 41 -44.80 -22.40 45.60
N GLY A 42 -45.80 -21.54 45.73
CA GLY A 42 -47.22 -21.50 45.39
C GLY A 42 -47.85 -20.43 46.33
N LEU A 43 -48.61 -19.47 45.75
CA LEU A 43 -49.61 -18.56 46.36
C LEU A 43 -49.29 -17.71 47.62
N GLY A 44 -49.56 -16.40 47.53
CA GLY A 44 -50.32 -15.70 48.57
C GLY A 44 -49.82 -14.32 49.06
N ALA A 45 -50.66 -13.31 48.81
CA ALA A 45 -50.92 -12.11 49.62
C ALA A 45 -49.93 -10.93 49.63
N ALA A 46 -50.55 -9.75 49.44
CA ALA A 46 -50.00 -8.42 49.39
C ALA A 46 -49.65 -7.86 50.78
N VAL A 47 -48.53 -7.14 50.88
CA VAL A 47 -48.29 -6.04 51.84
C VAL A 47 -47.27 -5.08 51.22
N ALA A 48 -47.65 -3.80 51.03
CA ALA A 48 -46.70 -2.68 50.93
C ALA A 48 -46.38 -2.20 52.35
N PRO A 49 -45.18 -1.67 52.65
CA PRO A 49 -44.95 -0.24 52.41
C PRO A 49 -43.48 0.20 52.19
N ALA A 50 -43.36 1.51 51.96
CA ALA A 50 -42.25 2.41 52.28
C ALA A 50 -41.15 2.63 51.25
N ALA A 51 -41.13 3.88 50.80
CA ALA A 51 -40.16 4.53 49.95
C ALA A 51 -38.76 4.58 50.56
N VAL A 52 -37.75 4.39 49.71
CA VAL A 52 -36.43 5.03 49.85
C VAL A 52 -36.07 5.57 48.47
N GLN A 53 -35.99 6.90 48.38
CA GLN A 53 -35.41 7.63 47.26
C GLN A 53 -33.91 7.34 47.20
N GLU A 54 -33.44 6.76 46.09
CA GLU A 54 -32.03 6.85 45.74
C GLU A 54 -31.86 7.48 44.35
N LEU A 55 -31.15 8.60 44.40
CA LEU A 55 -30.85 9.51 43.31
C LEU A 55 -29.76 8.88 42.42
N HIS A 56 -30.15 8.19 41.34
CA HIS A 56 -29.20 7.85 40.27
C HIS A 56 -29.53 8.62 39.00
N SER A 57 -28.89 9.78 38.90
CA SER A 57 -28.64 10.53 37.66
C SER A 57 -27.97 9.63 36.61
N ARG A 58 -28.77 8.88 35.84
CA ARG A 58 -28.37 8.35 34.54
C ARG A 58 -28.51 9.48 33.52
N GLN A 59 -27.44 10.27 33.34
CA GLN A 59 -27.29 11.08 32.14
C GLN A 59 -27.20 10.14 30.93
N LYS A 60 -28.35 9.89 30.30
CA LYS A 60 -28.41 9.54 28.89
C LYS A 60 -27.82 10.72 28.12
N LYS A 61 -26.56 10.63 27.70
CA LYS A 61 -26.04 11.47 26.61
C LYS A 61 -26.66 10.97 25.30
N THR A 62 -27.92 11.30 25.07
CA THR A 62 -28.44 11.47 23.73
C THR A 62 -27.68 12.64 23.11
N PHE A 63 -26.91 12.38 22.04
CA PHE A 63 -26.32 13.42 21.22
C PHE A 63 -27.47 14.25 20.63
N PHE A 64 -27.76 15.38 21.27
CA PHE A 64 -28.65 16.39 20.73
C PHE A 64 -27.95 17.06 19.54
N LEU A 65 -28.42 16.77 18.33
CA LEU A 65 -28.15 17.53 17.10
C LEU A 65 -28.87 18.90 17.19
N GLY A 66 -28.40 19.80 18.06
CA GLY A 66 -29.12 21.05 18.34
C GLY A 66 -28.32 22.21 18.94
N ALA A 67 -26.98 22.14 19.01
CA ALA A 67 -26.15 23.30 19.36
C ALA A 67 -25.30 23.68 18.15
N GLU A 68 -25.22 24.98 17.81
CA GLU A 68 -24.29 25.49 16.81
C GLU A 68 -22.88 24.92 17.07
N GLN A 69 -22.41 24.08 16.15
CA GLN A 69 -21.09 23.47 16.28
C GLN A 69 -20.03 24.55 16.08
N ARG A 70 -19.44 25.03 17.18
CA ARG A 70 -18.36 26.00 17.14
C ARG A 70 -17.17 25.42 16.37
N LEU A 71 -16.64 26.23 15.46
CA LEU A 71 -15.46 25.90 14.67
C LEU A 71 -14.24 26.64 15.24
N LYS A 72 -13.07 26.01 15.10
CA LYS A 72 -11.77 26.50 15.57
C LYS A 72 -10.76 26.47 14.44
N ASP A 73 -9.94 27.52 14.36
CA ASP A 73 -8.69 27.53 13.60
C ASP A 73 -7.65 26.76 14.41
N TRP A 74 -7.30 25.56 13.94
CA TRP A 74 -6.32 24.70 14.58
C TRP A 74 -4.88 24.93 14.08
N HIS A 75 -4.65 25.88 13.17
CA HIS A 75 -3.29 26.18 12.71
C HIS A 75 -2.49 26.89 13.81
N ASN A 76 -1.41 26.26 14.25
CA ASN A 76 -0.45 26.89 15.17
C ASN A 76 0.48 27.85 14.40
N LYS A 77 0.00 29.08 14.19
CA LYS A 77 0.70 30.12 13.40
C LYS A 77 2.10 30.44 13.93
N GLU A 78 2.30 30.34 15.25
CA GLU A 78 3.61 30.55 15.87
C GLU A 78 4.59 29.42 15.52
N ALA A 79 4.14 28.16 15.60
CA ALA A 79 4.95 27.02 15.20
C ALA A 79 5.32 27.08 13.71
N ILE A 80 4.36 27.44 12.85
CA ILE A 80 4.59 27.62 11.41
C ILE A 80 5.65 28.69 11.16
N ARG A 81 5.57 29.84 11.83
CA ARG A 81 6.57 30.91 11.70
C ARG A 81 7.95 30.47 12.15
N ARG A 82 8.06 29.75 13.28
CA ARG A 82 9.34 29.22 13.78
C ARG A 82 9.91 28.16 12.84
N ASP A 83 9.09 27.24 12.35
CA ASP A 83 9.54 26.21 11.40
C ASP A 83 9.99 26.84 10.07
N ALA A 84 9.32 27.89 9.57
CA ALA A 84 9.73 28.62 8.37
C ALA A 84 11.09 29.35 8.53
N GLN A 85 11.48 29.69 9.74
CA GLN A 85 12.77 30.33 10.05
C GLN A 85 13.90 29.32 10.32
N ARG A 86 13.60 28.02 10.40
CA ARG A 86 14.63 26.99 10.61
C ARG A 86 15.56 26.88 9.41
N VAL A 87 16.84 26.73 9.71
CA VAL A 87 17.94 26.56 8.75
C VAL A 87 18.80 25.37 9.16
N GLY A 88 19.35 24.67 8.18
CA GLY A 88 20.13 23.45 8.39
C GLY A 88 19.90 22.42 7.28
N TYR A 89 20.59 21.28 7.38
CA TYR A 89 20.44 20.20 6.42
C TYR A 89 19.04 19.57 6.52
N GLY A 90 18.41 19.37 5.36
CA GLY A 90 17.07 18.78 5.26
C GLY A 90 15.92 19.67 5.73
N GLU A 91 16.19 20.88 6.25
CA GLU A 91 15.15 21.85 6.63
C GLU A 91 14.35 22.30 5.40
N GLN A 92 13.08 22.63 5.62
CA GLN A 92 12.08 22.90 4.58
C GLN A 92 11.91 21.72 3.60
N GLY A 93 12.25 20.50 4.05
CA GLY A 93 12.22 19.27 3.24
C GLY A 93 13.13 19.30 2.01
N LYS A 94 14.15 20.16 1.97
CA LYS A 94 15.13 20.21 0.88
C LYS A 94 15.99 18.93 0.86
N PRO A 95 16.49 18.50 -0.32
CA PRO A 95 17.40 17.37 -0.40
C PRO A 95 18.67 17.64 0.42
N TYR A 96 19.14 16.62 1.12
CA TYR A 96 20.44 16.66 1.79
C TYR A 96 21.56 16.77 0.75
N PRO A 97 22.57 17.65 0.95
CA PRO A 97 23.70 17.77 0.03
C PRO A 97 24.63 16.55 0.14
N MET A 98 24.31 15.49 -0.60
CA MET A 98 25.04 14.22 -0.56
C MET A 98 26.48 14.37 -1.05
N THR A 99 27.42 13.81 -0.30
CA THR A 99 28.83 13.60 -0.71
C THR A 99 29.10 12.11 -0.94
N ASP A 100 30.30 11.75 -1.40
CA ASP A 100 30.68 10.34 -1.60
C ASP A 100 30.60 9.52 -0.29
N ALA A 101 30.73 10.16 0.87
CA ALA A 101 30.59 9.49 2.17
C ALA A 101 29.18 8.95 2.43
N GLU A 102 28.15 9.61 1.90
CA GLU A 102 26.74 9.18 2.05
C GLU A 102 26.30 8.24 0.92
N ARG A 103 27.07 8.12 -0.16
CA ARG A 103 26.72 7.32 -1.35
C ARG A 103 27.17 5.86 -1.26
N VAL A 104 27.49 5.39 -0.06
CA VAL A 104 27.93 4.01 0.18
C VAL A 104 26.75 3.07 0.37
N ASP A 105 26.83 1.86 -0.19
CA ASP A 105 25.77 0.84 -0.05
C ASP A 105 25.48 0.47 1.41
N GLN A 106 26.50 0.58 2.29
CA GLN A 106 26.38 0.30 3.71
C GLN A 106 25.32 1.18 4.39
N ALA A 107 25.11 2.41 3.91
CA ALA A 107 24.12 3.33 4.47
C ALA A 107 22.67 2.83 4.31
N TYR A 108 22.44 1.90 3.37
CA TYR A 108 21.11 1.34 3.08
C TYR A 108 20.88 -0.02 3.74
N ARG A 109 21.93 -0.78 4.06
CA ARG A 109 21.82 -2.21 4.40
C ARG A 109 20.88 -2.50 5.57
N GLU A 110 20.79 -1.59 6.53
CA GLU A 110 20.02 -1.81 7.75
C GLU A 110 18.54 -1.50 7.60
N ASN A 111 18.21 -0.53 6.73
CA ASN A 111 16.87 0.07 6.68
C ASN A 111 16.27 0.11 5.26
N GLY A 112 17.05 -0.18 4.21
CA GLY A 112 16.62 0.01 2.83
C GLY A 112 16.49 1.50 2.43
N PHE A 113 16.97 2.42 3.26
CA PHE A 113 17.08 3.86 3.03
C PHE A 113 18.35 4.37 3.71
N ASN A 114 18.82 5.55 3.30
CA ASN A 114 20.11 6.12 3.70
C ASN A 114 20.11 6.60 5.16
N ILE A 115 20.54 5.73 6.08
CA ILE A 115 20.57 6.07 7.51
C ILE A 115 21.62 7.15 7.83
N TYR A 116 22.70 7.25 7.05
CA TYR A 116 23.75 8.25 7.26
C TYR A 116 23.23 9.67 6.98
N VAL A 117 22.41 9.83 5.95
CA VAL A 117 21.71 11.08 5.67
C VAL A 117 20.70 11.39 6.78
N SER A 118 19.89 10.39 7.17
CA SER A 118 18.92 10.55 8.27
C SER A 118 19.59 11.07 9.55
N ASP A 119 20.71 10.48 9.97
CA ASP A 119 21.40 10.83 11.21
C ASP A 119 21.93 12.29 11.23
N LYS A 120 22.16 12.87 10.05
CA LYS A 120 22.63 14.26 9.89
C LYS A 120 21.50 15.29 9.78
N ILE A 121 20.27 14.83 9.58
CA ILE A 121 19.09 15.69 9.53
C ILE A 121 18.49 15.82 10.93
N SER A 122 18.11 17.04 11.31
CA SER A 122 17.46 17.34 12.59
C SER A 122 16.20 16.50 12.82
N LEU A 123 16.07 15.87 14.00
CA LEU A 123 14.86 15.14 14.41
C LEU A 123 13.59 16.03 14.39
N ASN A 124 13.78 17.35 14.47
CA ASN A 124 12.75 18.38 14.46
C ASN A 124 12.75 19.20 13.17
N ARG A 125 13.25 18.65 12.05
CA ARG A 125 13.31 19.40 10.79
C ARG A 125 11.95 19.94 10.37
N SER A 126 11.95 21.12 9.79
CA SER A 126 10.82 21.73 9.10
C SER A 126 10.56 21.06 7.75
N LEU A 127 9.30 21.10 7.31
CA LEU A 127 8.82 20.54 6.07
C LEU A 127 8.15 21.64 5.23
N PRO A 128 8.12 21.51 3.90
CA PRO A 128 7.39 22.44 3.06
C PRO A 128 5.88 22.22 3.25
N ASP A 129 5.12 23.32 3.31
CA ASP A 129 3.66 23.26 3.27
C ASP A 129 3.19 23.15 1.81
N ILE A 130 3.05 21.91 1.34
CA ILE A 130 2.59 21.59 -0.03
C ILE A 130 1.08 21.30 -0.09
N ARG A 131 0.32 21.67 0.94
CA ARG A 131 -1.14 21.51 0.94
C ARG A 131 -1.77 22.41 -0.12
N HIS A 132 -2.98 22.05 -0.53
CA HIS A 132 -3.78 22.94 -1.36
C HIS A 132 -4.00 24.29 -0.63
N PRO A 133 -3.93 25.46 -1.32
CA PRO A 133 -4.06 26.77 -0.67
C PRO A 133 -5.29 26.92 0.24
N ASN A 134 -6.43 26.35 -0.16
CA ASN A 134 -7.66 26.39 0.63
C ASN A 134 -7.54 25.72 2.02
N CYS A 135 -6.62 24.77 2.21
CA CYS A 135 -6.43 24.08 3.48
C CYS A 135 -6.00 25.01 4.62
N ASN A 136 -5.33 26.12 4.30
CA ASN A 136 -4.94 27.12 5.30
C ASN A 136 -6.16 27.91 5.84
N SER A 137 -7.26 27.95 5.08
CA SER A 137 -8.50 28.64 5.46
C SER A 137 -9.55 27.71 6.08
N LYS A 138 -9.34 26.39 6.08
CA LYS A 138 -10.30 25.42 6.65
C LYS A 138 -10.32 25.53 8.17
N LEU A 139 -11.54 25.52 8.72
CA LEU A 139 -11.81 25.43 10.15
C LEU A 139 -12.46 24.08 10.46
N TYR A 140 -12.20 23.56 11.65
CA TYR A 140 -12.69 22.25 12.10
C TYR A 140 -13.46 22.41 13.41
N LEU A 141 -14.17 21.38 13.84
CA LEU A 141 -14.86 21.39 15.14
C LEU A 141 -13.90 21.81 16.27
N GLU A 142 -14.39 22.66 17.16
CA GLU A 142 -13.64 23.07 18.36
C GLU A 142 -13.45 21.88 19.32
N THR A 143 -14.45 21.00 19.41
CA THR A 143 -14.37 19.76 20.21
C THR A 143 -14.25 18.57 19.27
N LEU A 144 -13.10 17.89 19.32
CA LEU A 144 -12.78 16.70 18.53
C LEU A 144 -12.58 15.49 19.45
N PRO A 145 -12.84 14.26 18.97
CA PRO A 145 -12.46 13.05 19.69
C PRO A 145 -10.93 12.98 19.81
N ASN A 146 -10.42 12.49 20.93
CA ASN A 146 -8.98 12.25 21.06
C ASN A 146 -8.56 10.98 20.29
N THR A 147 -7.26 10.83 20.04
CA THR A 147 -6.72 9.66 19.35
C THR A 147 -5.56 9.01 20.11
N SER A 148 -5.49 7.68 20.05
CA SER A 148 -4.25 6.93 20.30
C SER A 148 -3.51 6.77 18.99
N ILE A 149 -2.25 7.21 18.93
CA ILE A 149 -1.41 7.10 17.74
C ILE A 149 -0.51 5.88 17.90
N ILE A 150 -0.64 4.89 17.03
CA ILE A 150 0.07 3.61 17.10
C ILE A 150 1.13 3.56 16.01
N ILE A 151 2.37 3.30 16.42
CA ILE A 151 3.52 3.19 15.53
C ILE A 151 4.14 1.79 15.71
N PRO A 152 3.80 0.81 14.87
CA PRO A 152 4.47 -0.48 14.86
C PRO A 152 5.88 -0.33 14.28
N PHE A 153 6.87 -0.98 14.87
CA PHE A 153 8.23 -0.98 14.34
C PHE A 153 8.92 -2.33 14.54
N HIS A 154 9.83 -2.66 13.64
CA HIS A 154 10.73 -3.80 13.74
C HIS A 154 12.09 -3.39 13.20
N ASN A 155 13.13 -3.40 14.05
CA ASN A 155 14.50 -3.09 13.66
C ASN A 155 14.67 -1.76 12.90
N GLU A 156 13.81 -0.77 13.18
CA GLU A 156 13.86 0.53 12.52
C GLU A 156 15.05 1.37 12.98
N GLY A 157 15.66 2.14 12.07
CA GLY A 157 16.70 3.11 12.37
C GLY A 157 16.31 4.10 13.48
N TRP A 158 17.29 4.42 14.35
CA TRP A 158 17.10 5.30 15.51
C TRP A 158 16.57 6.68 15.11
N SER A 159 17.27 7.36 14.20
CA SER A 159 16.93 8.73 13.79
C SER A 159 15.57 8.82 13.08
N SER A 160 15.25 7.87 12.21
CA SER A 160 13.94 7.81 11.52
C SER A 160 12.78 7.56 12.48
N LEU A 161 12.93 6.64 13.44
CA LEU A 161 11.90 6.36 14.44
C LEU A 161 11.66 7.60 15.32
N LEU A 162 12.73 8.19 15.85
CA LEU A 162 12.62 9.38 16.69
C LEU A 162 12.01 10.56 15.93
N ARG A 163 12.42 10.79 14.68
CA ARG A 163 11.85 11.87 13.84
C ARG A 163 10.36 11.70 13.61
N THR A 164 9.88 10.46 13.47
CA THR A 164 8.44 10.16 13.43
C THR A 164 7.75 10.63 14.71
N VAL A 165 8.25 10.20 15.87
CA VAL A 165 7.67 10.57 17.18
C VAL A 165 7.71 12.08 17.40
N HIS A 166 8.84 12.73 17.12
CA HIS A 166 9.00 14.17 17.23
C HIS A 166 8.06 14.95 16.30
N SER A 167 7.86 14.49 15.06
CA SER A 167 6.91 15.13 14.15
C SER A 167 5.48 15.11 14.72
N VAL A 168 5.08 13.99 15.33
CA VAL A 168 3.77 13.84 15.97
C VAL A 168 3.66 14.73 17.20
N LEU A 169 4.65 14.70 18.10
CA LEU A 169 4.67 15.52 19.32
C LEU A 169 4.61 17.02 19.01
N ASN A 170 5.34 17.46 17.99
CA ASN A 170 5.47 18.89 17.68
C ASN A 170 4.32 19.45 16.84
N ARG A 171 3.64 18.61 16.04
CA ARG A 171 2.63 19.06 15.05
C ARG A 171 1.21 18.57 15.32
N SER A 172 1.01 17.84 16.41
CA SER A 172 -0.32 17.44 16.87
C SER A 172 -0.73 18.29 18.08
N PRO A 173 -1.94 18.84 18.12
CA PRO A 173 -2.43 19.52 19.33
C PRO A 173 -2.44 18.52 20.50
N PRO A 174 -1.76 18.81 21.63
CA PRO A 174 -1.57 17.83 22.69
C PRO A 174 -2.89 17.37 23.32
N GLU A 175 -3.90 18.24 23.36
CA GLU A 175 -5.25 17.94 23.84
C GLU A 175 -6.00 16.89 22.99
N LEU A 176 -5.58 16.67 21.75
CA LEU A 176 -6.17 15.66 20.85
C LEU A 176 -5.42 14.33 20.88
N VAL A 177 -4.23 14.27 21.48
CA VAL A 177 -3.41 13.07 21.56
C VAL A 177 -3.58 12.43 22.94
N ALA A 178 -4.33 11.33 22.99
CA ALA A 178 -4.49 10.56 24.23
C ALA A 178 -3.17 9.88 24.64
N GLU A 179 -2.51 9.24 23.67
CA GLU A 179 -1.23 8.55 23.84
C GLU A 179 -0.57 8.27 22.48
N ILE A 180 0.75 8.10 22.48
CA ILE A 180 1.55 7.60 21.37
C ILE A 180 2.10 6.24 21.80
N VAL A 181 1.64 5.17 21.16
CA VAL A 181 2.02 3.79 21.47
C VAL A 181 3.01 3.27 20.42
N LEU A 182 4.28 3.18 20.81
CA LEU A 182 5.31 2.53 19.99
C LEU A 182 5.22 1.03 20.24
N VAL A 183 4.97 0.24 19.19
CA VAL A 183 4.79 -1.22 19.33
C VAL A 183 5.98 -1.94 18.70
N ASP A 184 6.85 -2.48 19.54
CA ASP A 184 8.04 -3.24 19.14
C ASP A 184 7.66 -4.67 18.75
N ASP A 185 7.77 -4.98 17.46
CA ASP A 185 7.61 -6.30 16.88
C ASP A 185 8.92 -7.11 16.97
N PHE A 186 9.38 -7.36 18.20
CA PHE A 186 10.49 -8.26 18.49
C PHE A 186 11.80 -7.84 17.81
N SER A 187 12.16 -6.57 17.98
CA SER A 187 13.42 -6.01 17.47
C SER A 187 14.63 -6.60 18.20
N ASP A 188 15.69 -6.85 17.44
CA ASP A 188 16.97 -7.35 17.95
C ASP A 188 18.05 -6.26 18.05
N ARG A 189 17.82 -5.07 17.46
CA ARG A 189 18.76 -3.94 17.52
C ARG A 189 18.85 -3.35 18.93
N GLU A 190 20.06 -3.24 19.47
CA GLU A 190 20.31 -2.79 20.85
C GLU A 190 19.78 -1.38 21.14
N HIS A 191 19.88 -0.45 20.18
CA HIS A 191 19.37 0.92 20.35
C HIS A 191 17.84 0.98 20.54
N LEU A 192 17.09 -0.06 20.16
CA LEU A 192 15.64 -0.13 20.36
C LEU A 192 15.21 -0.70 21.72
N LYS A 193 16.18 -1.09 22.56
CA LYS A 193 15.94 -1.65 23.90
C LYS A 193 16.02 -0.55 24.95
N LYS A 194 17.00 -0.65 25.84
CA LYS A 194 17.20 0.29 26.95
C LYS A 194 17.39 1.74 26.50
N PRO A 195 18.18 2.05 25.45
CA PRO A 195 18.33 3.44 25.00
C PRO A 195 17.02 4.08 24.56
N LEU A 196 16.14 3.34 23.87
CA LEU A 196 14.83 3.83 23.46
C LEU A 196 13.92 4.05 24.65
N GLU A 197 13.94 3.15 25.64
CA GLU A 197 13.16 3.30 26.89
C GLU A 197 13.56 4.57 27.64
N ASP A 198 14.87 4.77 27.83
CA ASP A 198 15.39 5.92 28.56
C ASP A 198 15.09 7.24 27.82
N TYR A 199 15.17 7.24 26.49
CA TYR A 199 14.82 8.41 25.68
C TYR A 199 13.32 8.72 25.72
N MET A 200 12.47 7.70 25.54
CA MET A 200 11.02 7.90 25.49
C MET A 200 10.41 8.20 26.85
N ALA A 201 11.06 7.84 27.96
CA ALA A 201 10.67 8.22 29.31
C ALA A 201 10.63 9.75 29.53
N LEU A 202 11.34 10.52 28.70
CA LEU A 202 11.31 11.99 28.71
C LEU A 202 10.00 12.58 28.17
N PHE A 203 9.16 11.77 27.50
CA PHE A 203 7.93 12.19 26.85
C PHE A 203 6.73 11.45 27.44
N PRO A 204 5.99 12.04 28.42
CA PRO A 204 4.94 11.34 29.16
C PRO A 204 3.80 10.75 28.32
N SER A 205 3.52 11.34 27.15
CA SER A 205 2.50 10.86 26.23
C SER A 205 2.94 9.64 25.42
N VAL A 206 4.23 9.27 25.46
CA VAL A 206 4.79 8.15 24.69
C VAL A 206 4.91 6.91 25.58
N ARG A 207 4.40 5.78 25.08
CA ARG A 207 4.50 4.47 25.73
C ARG A 207 5.08 3.45 24.76
N ILE A 208 5.98 2.60 25.23
CA ILE A 208 6.51 1.46 24.46
C ILE A 208 5.78 0.18 24.90
N LEU A 209 5.33 -0.61 23.93
CA LEU A 209 4.74 -1.93 24.11
C LEU A 209 5.53 -2.94 23.29
N ARG A 210 5.95 -4.05 23.90
CA ARG A 210 6.79 -5.06 23.23
C ARG A 210 6.06 -6.39 23.07
N THR A 211 6.18 -6.97 21.89
CA THR A 211 5.75 -8.34 21.59
C THR A 211 6.74 -9.35 22.19
N LYS A 212 6.27 -10.58 22.45
CA LYS A 212 7.11 -11.66 23.00
C LYS A 212 7.86 -12.46 21.93
N LYS A 213 7.46 -12.32 20.67
CA LYS A 213 7.98 -12.99 19.49
C LYS A 213 7.63 -12.15 18.27
N ARG A 214 8.25 -12.42 17.12
CA ARG A 214 7.90 -11.75 15.86
C ARG A 214 6.46 -12.08 15.44
N GLU A 215 5.58 -11.10 15.51
CA GLU A 215 4.17 -11.21 15.12
C GLU A 215 3.93 -10.71 13.69
N GLY A 216 4.72 -9.74 13.22
CA GLY A 216 4.52 -9.09 11.92
C GLY A 216 3.63 -7.85 12.00
N LEU A 217 3.73 -6.98 10.99
CA LEU A 217 3.08 -5.65 10.95
C LEU A 217 1.61 -5.69 11.39
N ILE A 218 0.83 -6.61 10.79
CA ILE A 218 -0.62 -6.70 10.99
C ILE A 218 -0.95 -6.96 12.46
N ARG A 219 -0.35 -8.00 13.05
CA ARG A 219 -0.63 -8.40 14.43
C ARG A 219 -0.03 -7.44 15.45
N THR A 220 1.07 -6.78 15.11
CA THR A 220 1.66 -5.69 15.91
C THR A 220 0.73 -4.48 15.96
N ARG A 221 0.11 -4.10 14.82
CA ARG A 221 -0.95 -3.06 14.81
C ARG A 221 -2.15 -3.47 15.65
N MET A 222 -2.58 -4.73 15.58
CA MET A 222 -3.68 -5.26 16.41
C MET A 222 -3.36 -5.19 17.90
N LEU A 223 -2.13 -5.51 18.31
CA LEU A 223 -1.68 -5.36 19.69
C LEU A 223 -1.77 -3.90 20.15
N GLY A 224 -1.25 -2.96 19.35
CA GLY A 224 -1.38 -1.54 19.63
C GLY A 224 -2.84 -1.12 19.78
N ALA A 225 -3.71 -1.54 18.86
CA ALA A 225 -5.13 -1.17 18.86
C ALA A 225 -5.89 -1.74 20.05
N SER A 226 -5.46 -2.91 20.54
CA SER A 226 -6.08 -3.57 21.70
C SER A 226 -5.72 -2.86 23.00
N ALA A 227 -4.57 -2.18 23.01
CA ALA A 227 -4.04 -1.46 24.17
C ALA A 227 -4.31 0.05 24.13
N ALA A 228 -4.97 0.54 23.08
CA ALA A 228 -5.31 1.94 22.85
C ALA A 228 -6.54 2.38 23.66
N THR A 229 -6.46 3.57 24.25
CA THR A 229 -7.50 4.15 25.10
C THR A 229 -8.31 5.26 24.44
N GLY A 230 -7.76 5.92 23.41
CA GLY A 230 -8.38 7.03 22.71
C GLY A 230 -9.66 6.65 21.98
N ASP A 231 -10.48 7.65 21.65
CA ASP A 231 -11.74 7.45 20.91
C ASP A 231 -11.48 6.96 19.49
N VAL A 232 -10.44 7.52 18.85
CA VAL A 232 -9.95 7.17 17.52
C VAL A 232 -8.60 6.44 17.64
N VAL A 233 -8.34 5.51 16.74
CA VAL A 233 -7.04 4.89 16.54
C VAL A 233 -6.44 5.45 15.26
N THR A 234 -5.24 6.02 15.35
CA THR A 234 -4.47 6.51 14.20
C THR A 234 -3.22 5.66 14.05
N PHE A 235 -3.05 5.02 12.90
CA PHE A 235 -1.84 4.27 12.58
C PHE A 235 -0.86 5.13 11.78
N LEU A 236 0.42 5.06 12.14
CA LEU A 236 1.53 5.61 11.38
C LEU A 236 2.63 4.55 11.27
N ASP A 237 3.37 4.54 10.16
CA ASP A 237 4.60 3.73 10.08
C ASP A 237 5.75 4.45 10.81
N SER A 238 6.80 3.70 11.16
CA SER A 238 7.92 4.16 12.00
C SER A 238 8.95 5.05 11.29
N HIS A 239 8.69 5.45 10.06
CA HIS A 239 9.55 6.26 9.20
C HIS A 239 8.70 7.27 8.44
N CYS A 240 7.93 8.04 9.22
CA CYS A 240 7.02 9.06 8.74
C CYS A 240 7.35 10.43 9.30
N GLU A 241 6.87 11.48 8.64
CA GLU A 241 6.94 12.84 9.17
C GLU A 241 5.60 13.54 8.94
N ALA A 242 4.85 13.76 10.02
CA ALA A 242 3.58 14.47 9.97
C ALA A 242 3.82 15.94 9.57
N ASN A 243 3.01 16.47 8.66
CA ASN A 243 3.10 17.86 8.21
C ASN A 243 2.21 18.78 9.09
N VAL A 244 2.22 20.09 8.81
CA VAL A 244 1.49 21.11 9.56
C VAL A 244 -0.02 20.84 9.60
N ASN A 245 -0.60 20.91 10.80
CA ASN A 245 -2.04 20.79 11.06
C ASN A 245 -2.69 19.52 10.45
N TRP A 246 -1.96 18.40 10.48
CA TRP A 246 -2.39 17.14 9.85
C TRP A 246 -3.54 16.44 10.60
N LEU A 247 -3.55 16.50 11.94
CA LEU A 247 -4.44 15.66 12.75
C LEU A 247 -5.89 16.16 12.82
N PRO A 248 -6.20 17.45 13.06
CA PRO A 248 -7.57 17.93 13.14
C PRO A 248 -8.48 17.60 11.94
N PRO A 249 -8.06 17.74 10.67
CA PRO A 249 -8.90 17.36 9.53
C PRO A 249 -9.28 15.87 9.50
N LEU A 250 -8.41 14.98 9.99
CA LEU A 250 -8.71 13.54 10.09
C LEU A 250 -9.79 13.30 11.16
N LEU A 251 -9.60 13.87 12.35
CA LEU A 251 -10.49 13.67 13.49
C LEU A 251 -11.87 14.32 13.28
N ASP A 252 -11.92 15.50 12.66
CA ASP A 252 -13.17 16.19 12.30
C ASP A 252 -14.03 15.31 11.41
N ARG A 253 -13.40 14.65 10.44
CA ARG A 253 -14.12 13.83 9.47
C ARG A 253 -14.72 12.58 10.12
N ILE A 254 -14.00 11.94 11.04
CA ILE A 254 -14.53 10.82 11.83
C ILE A 254 -15.61 11.29 12.81
N ALA A 255 -15.45 12.47 13.41
CA ALA A 255 -16.45 13.04 14.33
C ALA A 255 -17.81 13.25 13.65
N ARG A 256 -17.81 13.61 12.35
CA ARG A 256 -19.02 13.73 11.53
C ARG A 256 -19.58 12.37 11.09
N ASN A 257 -18.72 11.39 10.83
CA ASN A 257 -19.13 10.04 10.47
C ASN A 257 -18.18 9.00 11.08
N ARG A 258 -18.62 8.41 12.20
CA ARG A 258 -17.87 7.39 12.94
C ARG A 258 -17.45 6.18 12.09
N LYS A 259 -18.22 5.84 11.06
CA LYS A 259 -17.95 4.68 10.18
C LYS A 259 -17.07 5.02 8.97
N THR A 260 -16.51 6.23 8.90
CA THR A 260 -15.53 6.60 7.89
C THR A 260 -14.12 6.30 8.41
N ILE A 261 -13.34 5.55 7.64
CA ILE A 261 -11.89 5.49 7.78
C ILE A 261 -11.30 6.62 6.92
N VAL A 262 -10.34 7.35 7.49
CA VAL A 262 -9.71 8.48 6.80
C VAL A 262 -8.22 8.27 6.64
N CYS A 263 -7.70 8.65 5.48
CA CYS A 263 -6.29 8.57 5.14
C CYS A 263 -5.73 9.97 4.86
N PRO A 264 -4.56 10.35 5.40
CA PRO A 264 -3.86 11.53 4.93
C PRO A 264 -3.31 11.29 3.52
N MET A 265 -2.96 12.37 2.82
CA MET A 265 -2.06 12.28 1.68
C MET A 265 -0.70 11.75 2.16
N ILE A 266 -0.19 10.73 1.48
CA ILE A 266 1.08 10.11 1.81
C ILE A 266 2.14 10.68 0.87
N ASP A 267 2.94 11.60 1.40
CA ASP A 267 4.05 12.21 0.68
C ASP A 267 5.28 11.32 0.69
N VAL A 268 6.17 11.55 -0.27
CA VAL A 268 7.45 10.85 -0.38
C VAL A 268 8.48 11.58 0.45
N ILE A 269 9.17 10.82 1.31
CA ILE A 269 10.51 11.18 1.77
C ILE A 269 11.46 10.29 1.00
N ASP A 270 12.31 10.91 0.17
CA ASP A 270 13.24 10.18 -0.69
C ASP A 270 14.21 9.33 0.14
N HIS A 271 14.45 8.09 -0.27
CA HIS A 271 15.27 7.15 0.48
C HIS A 271 16.78 7.44 0.41
N ASP A 272 17.23 8.26 -0.54
CA ASP A 272 18.64 8.62 -0.72
C ASP A 272 18.94 9.97 -0.06
N ASP A 273 18.24 11.03 -0.44
CA ASP A 273 18.53 12.42 -0.03
C ASP A 273 17.53 13.04 0.97
N PHE A 274 16.48 12.31 1.34
CA PHE A 274 15.45 12.71 2.31
C PHE A 274 14.66 13.97 1.93
N ARG A 275 14.66 14.40 0.66
CA ARG A 275 13.77 15.47 0.22
C ARG A 275 12.31 15.05 0.42
N TYR A 276 11.47 16.03 0.75
CA TYR A 276 10.03 15.85 0.95
C TYR A 276 9.27 16.35 -0.27
N GLU A 277 8.50 15.50 -0.91
CA GLU A 277 7.74 15.84 -2.12
C GLU A 277 6.44 15.03 -2.19
N THR A 278 5.44 15.53 -2.92
CA THR A 278 4.23 14.74 -3.18
C THR A 278 4.53 13.57 -4.10
N GLN A 279 3.74 12.49 -3.98
CA GLN A 279 3.73 11.44 -4.99
C GLN A 279 3.29 12.01 -6.35
N ALA A 280 3.80 11.42 -7.44
CA ALA A 280 3.37 11.79 -8.79
C ALA A 280 1.84 11.75 -8.92
N GLY A 281 1.25 12.81 -9.47
CA GLY A 281 -0.20 12.97 -9.61
C GLY A 281 -0.94 13.40 -8.33
N ASP A 282 -0.24 13.62 -7.21
CA ASP A 282 -0.79 14.13 -5.94
C ASP A 282 -2.06 13.39 -5.47
N ALA A 283 -3.21 14.07 -5.40
CA ALA A 283 -4.49 13.48 -5.05
C ALA A 283 -4.96 12.47 -6.12
N MET A 284 -4.84 11.18 -5.79
CA MET A 284 -5.24 10.05 -6.63
C MET A 284 -6.02 9.02 -5.80
N ARG A 285 -6.85 8.21 -6.46
CA ARG A 285 -7.59 7.12 -5.82
C ARG A 285 -6.73 5.87 -5.73
N GLY A 286 -6.77 5.18 -4.59
CA GLY A 286 -6.12 3.89 -4.45
C GLY A 286 -6.91 2.76 -5.12
N ALA A 287 -6.19 1.85 -5.77
CA ALA A 287 -6.70 0.76 -6.57
C ALA A 287 -5.72 -0.43 -6.53
N PHE A 288 -5.93 -1.44 -7.38
CA PHE A 288 -5.02 -2.57 -7.55
C PHE A 288 -5.03 -3.10 -8.98
N ASP A 289 -3.96 -3.81 -9.36
CA ASP A 289 -4.00 -4.73 -10.49
C ASP A 289 -4.45 -6.14 -10.04
N TRP A 290 -4.78 -7.02 -10.98
CA TRP A 290 -5.26 -8.38 -10.67
C TRP A 290 -4.15 -9.34 -10.22
N GLU A 291 -2.94 -8.85 -9.97
CA GLU A 291 -1.91 -9.53 -9.17
C GLU A 291 -1.88 -9.03 -7.71
N MET A 292 -2.81 -8.14 -7.36
CA MET A 292 -2.95 -7.47 -6.06
C MET A 292 -1.76 -6.57 -5.71
N TYR A 293 -1.08 -5.97 -6.69
CA TYR A 293 -0.22 -4.83 -6.43
C TYR A 293 -1.05 -3.56 -6.28
N TYR A 294 -0.74 -2.77 -5.26
CA TYR A 294 -1.40 -1.49 -5.03
C TYR A 294 -1.10 -0.54 -6.19
N LYS A 295 -2.12 0.19 -6.63
CA LYS A 295 -2.04 1.16 -7.72
C LYS A 295 -2.69 2.47 -7.28
N ARG A 296 -2.27 3.56 -7.92
CA ARG A 296 -2.93 4.86 -7.84
C ARG A 296 -3.49 5.20 -9.22
N ILE A 297 -4.76 5.55 -9.29
CA ILE A 297 -5.45 5.95 -10.52
C ILE A 297 -6.02 7.36 -10.38
N PRO A 298 -6.06 8.16 -11.47
CA PRO A 298 -6.54 9.53 -11.40
C PRO A 298 -8.01 9.59 -10.96
N ILE A 299 -8.39 10.66 -10.26
CA ILE A 299 -9.78 10.89 -9.88
C ILE A 299 -10.61 11.15 -11.15
N PRO A 300 -11.61 10.32 -11.49
CA PRO A 300 -12.48 10.56 -12.63
C PRO A 300 -13.14 11.94 -12.54
N PRO A 301 -13.29 12.69 -13.65
CA PRO A 301 -13.86 14.04 -13.62
C PRO A 301 -15.21 14.13 -12.91
N GLU A 302 -16.06 13.12 -13.06
CA GLU A 302 -17.38 13.02 -12.40
C GLU A 302 -17.33 12.83 -10.88
N LEU A 303 -16.17 12.45 -10.32
CA LEU A 303 -15.95 12.31 -8.87
C LEU A 303 -15.15 13.46 -8.26
N GLN A 304 -14.58 14.34 -9.08
CA GLN A 304 -13.81 15.50 -8.62
C GLN A 304 -14.72 16.42 -7.81
N LYS A 305 -14.22 16.86 -6.65
CA LYS A 305 -14.93 17.80 -5.77
C LYS A 305 -14.82 19.22 -6.32
N ALA A 306 -15.83 20.04 -6.05
CA ALA A 306 -15.83 21.45 -6.43
C ALA A 306 -14.65 22.20 -5.80
N ASP A 307 -14.38 21.95 -4.51
CA ASP A 307 -13.14 22.32 -3.86
C ASP A 307 -12.17 21.12 -3.87
N PRO A 308 -11.04 21.19 -4.60
CA PRO A 308 -10.09 20.08 -4.68
C PRO A 308 -9.39 19.78 -3.35
N SER A 309 -9.55 20.64 -2.33
CA SER A 309 -9.05 20.38 -0.98
C SER A 309 -10.01 19.56 -0.10
N ASP A 310 -11.25 19.32 -0.55
CA ASP A 310 -12.23 18.57 0.23
C ASP A 310 -11.95 17.05 0.20
N PRO A 311 -12.37 16.32 1.25
CA PRO A 311 -12.28 14.86 1.28
C PRO A 311 -12.89 14.18 0.05
N PHE A 312 -12.18 13.17 -0.50
CA PHE A 312 -12.65 12.38 -1.62
C PHE A 312 -12.61 10.88 -1.32
N GLU A 313 -13.50 10.13 -1.96
CA GLU A 313 -13.63 8.69 -1.73
C GLU A 313 -12.49 7.91 -2.40
N SER A 314 -11.90 6.98 -1.68
CA SER A 314 -10.82 6.10 -2.17
C SER A 314 -11.24 4.63 -2.04
N PRO A 315 -11.22 3.82 -3.12
CA PRO A 315 -11.62 2.42 -3.04
C PRO A 315 -10.72 1.59 -2.11
N VAL A 316 -9.42 1.88 -2.10
CA VAL A 316 -8.42 1.13 -1.35
C VAL A 316 -7.40 2.10 -0.73
N MET A 317 -7.09 1.95 0.55
CA MET A 317 -6.00 2.70 1.18
C MET A 317 -4.62 2.10 0.84
N ALA A 318 -3.55 2.89 0.95
CA ALA A 318 -2.19 2.37 0.82
C ALA A 318 -1.83 1.36 1.93
N GLY A 319 -2.35 1.59 3.16
CA GLY A 319 -2.24 0.69 4.30
C GLY A 319 -1.50 1.26 5.51
N GLY A 320 -0.41 2.00 5.27
CA GLY A 320 0.49 2.55 6.31
C GLY A 320 -0.20 3.49 7.31
N LEU A 321 -0.91 4.47 6.76
CA LEU A 321 -1.33 5.67 7.48
C LEU A 321 -2.84 5.85 7.34
N PHE A 322 -3.57 5.77 8.46
CA PHE A 322 -5.01 6.02 8.50
C PHE A 322 -5.51 6.22 9.93
N ALA A 323 -6.67 6.85 10.07
CA ALA A 323 -7.39 6.98 11.33
C ALA A 323 -8.79 6.35 11.23
N VAL A 324 -9.23 5.73 12.33
CA VAL A 324 -10.51 5.03 12.43
C VAL A 324 -11.06 5.12 13.85
N ASP A 325 -12.36 5.31 14.01
CA ASP A 325 -13.01 5.18 15.32
C ASP A 325 -12.69 3.81 15.93
N ARG A 326 -12.23 3.80 17.20
CA ARG A 326 -11.72 2.58 17.84
C ARG A 326 -12.80 1.51 17.93
N LYS A 327 -14.05 1.89 18.24
CA LYS A 327 -15.16 0.94 18.31
C LYS A 327 -15.48 0.38 16.93
N TRP A 328 -15.47 1.22 15.90
CA TRP A 328 -15.72 0.81 14.53
C TRP A 328 -14.66 -0.18 14.03
N PHE A 329 -13.39 0.07 14.34
CA PHE A 329 -12.30 -0.86 14.02
C PHE A 329 -12.56 -2.25 14.60
N TRP A 330 -12.99 -2.35 15.86
CA TRP A 330 -13.30 -3.62 16.51
C TRP A 330 -14.64 -4.23 16.08
N GLU A 331 -15.64 -3.43 15.73
CA GLU A 331 -16.88 -3.88 15.09
C GLU A 331 -16.58 -4.58 13.75
N LEU A 332 -15.61 -4.08 12.99
CA LEU A 332 -15.09 -4.74 11.77
C LEU A 332 -14.19 -5.97 12.06
N GLY A 333 -13.95 -6.29 13.33
CA GLY A 333 -13.07 -7.37 13.78
C GLY A 333 -11.57 -7.05 13.66
N GLY A 334 -11.20 -5.78 13.45
CA GLY A 334 -9.83 -5.38 13.13
C GLY A 334 -9.32 -6.05 11.86
N TYR A 335 -8.05 -6.48 11.87
CA TYR A 335 -7.44 -7.27 10.81
C TYR A 335 -7.61 -8.77 11.03
N ASP A 336 -7.59 -9.55 9.95
CA ASP A 336 -7.51 -11.01 10.01
C ASP A 336 -6.19 -11.43 10.69
N PRO A 337 -6.25 -12.09 11.87
CA PRO A 337 -5.05 -12.49 12.61
C PRO A 337 -4.25 -13.59 11.89
N GLY A 338 -4.81 -14.20 10.83
CA GLY A 338 -4.10 -15.15 9.96
C GLY A 338 -3.19 -14.49 8.92
N LEU A 339 -3.23 -13.16 8.77
CA LEU A 339 -2.29 -12.41 7.94
C LEU A 339 -0.92 -12.33 8.61
N GLU A 340 0.12 -12.70 7.86
CA GLU A 340 1.51 -12.74 8.34
C GLU A 340 2.27 -11.46 7.95
N ILE A 341 3.40 -11.22 8.61
CA ILE A 341 4.45 -10.21 8.35
C ILE A 341 4.04 -8.93 7.60
N TRP A 342 3.71 -8.99 6.31
CA TRP A 342 3.40 -7.83 5.48
C TRP A 342 2.45 -8.19 4.32
N GLY A 343 1.51 -7.28 4.04
CA GLY A 343 0.70 -7.24 2.84
C GLY A 343 -0.62 -8.02 2.93
N GLY A 344 -1.67 -7.44 2.33
CA GLY A 344 -3.04 -7.98 2.32
C GLY A 344 -3.98 -7.21 3.23
N GLU A 345 -3.49 -6.69 4.36
CA GLU A 345 -4.29 -6.00 5.36
C GLU A 345 -4.97 -4.74 4.83
N GLN A 346 -4.30 -4.01 3.92
CA GLN A 346 -4.85 -2.81 3.30
C GLN A 346 -6.07 -3.12 2.42
N TYR A 347 -6.06 -4.27 1.73
CA TYR A 347 -7.18 -4.71 0.93
C TYR A 347 -8.32 -5.20 1.81
N GLU A 348 -7.99 -6.02 2.82
CA GLU A 348 -8.97 -6.56 3.75
C GLU A 348 -9.80 -5.45 4.42
N ILE A 349 -9.13 -4.46 5.02
CA ILE A 349 -9.83 -3.38 5.73
C ILE A 349 -10.58 -2.45 4.78
N SER A 350 -10.04 -2.21 3.57
CA SER A 350 -10.72 -1.42 2.54
C SER A 350 -12.02 -2.08 2.09
N PHE A 351 -11.98 -3.40 1.84
CA PHE A 351 -13.18 -4.16 1.46
C PHE A 351 -14.18 -4.22 2.60
N LYS A 352 -13.71 -4.51 3.83
CA LYS A 352 -14.54 -4.48 5.05
C LYS A 352 -15.29 -3.16 5.19
N VAL A 353 -14.59 -2.02 5.13
CA VAL A 353 -15.24 -0.75 5.39
C VAL A 353 -16.32 -0.43 4.35
N TRP A 354 -16.06 -0.66 3.06
CA TRP A 354 -17.01 -0.34 2.01
C TRP A 354 -18.18 -1.33 1.97
N MET A 355 -17.88 -2.63 2.01
CA MET A 355 -18.89 -3.67 1.87
C MET A 355 -19.78 -3.75 3.12
N CYS A 356 -19.27 -3.39 4.31
CA CYS A 356 -19.99 -3.53 5.57
C CYS A 356 -20.56 -2.20 6.11
N GLY A 357 -20.76 -1.20 5.23
CA GLY A 357 -21.57 -0.01 5.52
C GLY A 357 -20.82 1.20 6.09
N GLY A 358 -19.50 1.21 6.02
CA GLY A 358 -18.65 2.38 6.25
C GLY A 358 -18.21 3.06 4.94
N ARG A 359 -17.22 3.94 5.06
CA ARG A 359 -16.61 4.69 3.94
C ARG A 359 -15.10 4.81 4.12
N MET A 360 -14.38 5.02 3.02
CA MET A 360 -12.95 5.32 3.02
C MET A 360 -12.71 6.64 2.30
N GLU A 361 -12.04 7.58 2.94
CA GLU A 361 -11.81 8.90 2.38
C GLU A 361 -10.38 9.37 2.57
N ASP A 362 -9.83 9.92 1.50
CA ASP A 362 -8.54 10.58 1.47
C ASP A 362 -8.75 12.07 1.76
N ILE A 363 -7.93 12.65 2.65
CA ILE A 363 -8.10 14.01 3.17
C ILE A 363 -6.98 14.92 2.66
N PRO A 364 -7.16 15.71 1.58
CA PRO A 364 -6.09 16.52 0.98
C PRO A 364 -5.40 17.50 1.94
N CYS A 365 -6.13 17.99 2.95
CA CYS A 365 -5.61 18.92 3.96
C CYS A 365 -4.81 18.25 5.09
N SER A 366 -4.77 16.92 5.14
CA SER A 366 -3.90 16.15 6.04
C SER A 366 -2.80 15.50 5.22
N ARG A 367 -1.53 15.78 5.55
CA ARG A 367 -0.39 15.24 4.80
C ARG A 367 0.67 14.68 5.74
N VAL A 368 1.23 13.52 5.38
CA VAL A 368 2.27 12.84 6.15
C VAL A 368 3.29 12.28 5.17
N GLY A 369 4.56 12.65 5.35
CA GLY A 369 5.65 12.07 4.57
C GLY A 369 5.95 10.66 5.03
N HIS A 370 6.37 9.80 4.11
CA HIS A 370 6.73 8.41 4.36
C HIS A 370 7.99 8.05 3.55
N ILE A 371 8.95 7.38 4.18
CA ILE A 371 10.15 6.89 3.50
C ILE A 371 9.82 5.61 2.71
N TYR A 372 9.74 5.71 1.39
CA TYR A 372 9.59 4.52 0.54
C TYR A 372 10.94 3.83 0.39
N ARG A 373 11.10 2.66 1.01
CA ARG A 373 12.37 1.91 0.99
C ARG A 373 12.77 1.51 -0.43
N LYS A 374 14.06 1.58 -0.72
CA LYS A 374 14.67 1.07 -1.96
C LYS A 374 14.56 -0.45 -2.07
N TYR A 375 14.62 -1.14 -0.94
CA TYR A 375 14.38 -2.58 -0.79
C TYR A 375 13.98 -2.91 0.65
N VAL A 376 13.43 -4.11 0.87
CA VAL A 376 13.05 -4.57 2.22
C VAL A 376 14.30 -5.08 2.96
N PRO A 377 14.70 -4.49 4.10
CA PRO A 377 15.95 -4.85 4.78
C PRO A 377 15.81 -6.03 5.76
N TYR A 378 14.59 -6.28 6.25
CA TYR A 378 14.35 -7.29 7.28
C TYR A 378 14.11 -8.67 6.70
N LYS A 379 14.47 -9.70 7.48
CA LYS A 379 14.22 -11.08 7.12
C LYS A 379 12.77 -11.44 7.37
N VAL A 380 12.19 -12.19 6.44
CA VAL A 380 10.87 -12.82 6.57
C VAL A 380 11.08 -14.27 7.03
N PRO A 381 10.37 -14.77 8.06
CA PRO A 381 10.48 -16.15 8.49
C PRO A 381 10.21 -17.16 7.36
N ALA A 382 10.84 -18.33 7.42
CA ALA A 382 10.65 -19.37 6.42
C ALA A 382 9.18 -19.85 6.37
N GLY A 383 8.66 -20.05 5.15
CA GLY A 383 7.27 -20.50 4.93
C GLY A 383 6.21 -19.40 4.93
N VAL A 384 6.60 -18.14 5.17
CA VAL A 384 5.71 -16.97 5.02
C VAL A 384 5.70 -16.51 3.57
N SER A 385 4.52 -16.25 3.03
CA SER A 385 4.35 -15.76 1.66
C SER A 385 3.22 -14.75 1.58
N LEU A 386 3.48 -13.63 0.89
CA LEU A 386 2.44 -12.66 0.50
C LEU A 386 1.27 -13.35 -0.22
N ALA A 387 1.56 -14.42 -0.98
CA ALA A 387 0.53 -15.18 -1.68
C ALA A 387 -0.51 -15.77 -0.73
N ARG A 388 -0.09 -16.24 0.45
CA ARG A 388 -1.01 -16.80 1.44
C ARG A 388 -1.95 -15.72 1.98
N ASN A 389 -1.40 -14.56 2.33
CA ASN A 389 -2.19 -13.41 2.81
C ASN A 389 -3.22 -12.98 1.75
N LEU A 390 -2.76 -12.74 0.52
CA LEU A 390 -3.63 -12.35 -0.59
C LEU A 390 -4.72 -13.39 -0.87
N LYS A 391 -4.38 -14.68 -0.81
CA LYS A 391 -5.37 -15.76 -0.96
C LYS A 391 -6.44 -15.71 0.13
N ARG A 392 -6.06 -15.50 1.40
CA ARG A 392 -7.03 -15.35 2.50
C ARG A 392 -8.00 -14.20 2.24
N VAL A 393 -7.48 -13.04 1.83
CA VAL A 393 -8.32 -11.88 1.51
C VAL A 393 -9.26 -12.18 0.34
N ALA A 394 -8.73 -12.78 -0.74
CA ALA A 394 -9.50 -13.13 -1.93
C ALA A 394 -10.65 -14.10 -1.61
N GLU A 395 -10.35 -15.19 -0.90
CA GLU A 395 -11.30 -16.24 -0.52
C GLU A 395 -12.44 -15.75 0.39
N VAL A 396 -12.18 -14.71 1.20
CA VAL A 396 -13.17 -14.19 2.15
C VAL A 396 -13.97 -13.03 1.55
N TRP A 397 -13.34 -12.16 0.75
CA TRP A 397 -13.91 -10.86 0.40
C TRP A 397 -14.15 -10.65 -1.09
N MET A 398 -13.49 -11.39 -1.99
CA MET A 398 -13.49 -11.06 -3.42
C MET A 398 -14.49 -11.86 -4.28
N ASP A 399 -15.22 -12.81 -3.67
CA ASP A 399 -16.24 -13.61 -4.34
C ASP A 399 -15.73 -14.22 -5.68
N GLU A 400 -16.51 -14.13 -6.75
CA GLU A 400 -16.13 -14.61 -8.08
C GLU A 400 -14.89 -13.93 -8.68
N TYR A 401 -14.51 -12.75 -8.17
CA TYR A 401 -13.36 -12.00 -8.70
C TYR A 401 -12.01 -12.54 -8.24
N ALA A 402 -11.98 -13.41 -7.20
CA ALA A 402 -10.77 -14.12 -6.81
C ALA A 402 -10.18 -14.94 -7.97
N GLU A 403 -11.04 -15.43 -8.86
CA GLU A 403 -10.67 -16.20 -10.04
C GLU A 403 -9.75 -15.41 -11.00
N TYR A 404 -9.93 -14.09 -11.13
CA TYR A 404 -9.08 -13.25 -11.98
C TYR A 404 -7.65 -13.12 -11.46
N ILE A 405 -7.44 -13.32 -10.16
CA ILE A 405 -6.10 -13.44 -9.56
C ILE A 405 -5.51 -14.79 -9.94
N TYR A 406 -6.28 -15.87 -9.79
CA TYR A 406 -5.82 -17.24 -10.06
C TYR A 406 -5.50 -17.51 -11.52
N GLN A 407 -6.11 -16.78 -12.44
CA GLN A 407 -5.76 -16.81 -13.87
C GLN A 407 -4.35 -16.25 -14.14
N ARG A 408 -3.89 -15.29 -13.32
CA ARG A 408 -2.56 -14.64 -13.45
C ARG A 408 -1.50 -15.31 -12.58
N ARG A 409 -1.93 -15.91 -11.47
CA ARG A 409 -1.09 -16.66 -10.53
C ARG A 409 -1.69 -18.04 -10.26
N PRO A 410 -1.58 -18.99 -11.22
CA PRO A 410 -2.18 -20.31 -11.11
C PRO A 410 -1.77 -21.10 -9.86
N GLU A 411 -0.57 -20.84 -9.34
CA GLU A 411 -0.06 -21.44 -8.11
C GLU A 411 -0.93 -21.12 -6.88
N TYR A 412 -1.73 -20.05 -6.94
CA TYR A 412 -2.64 -19.67 -5.85
C TYR A 412 -3.80 -20.66 -5.73
N ARG A 413 -4.18 -21.41 -6.77
CA ARG A 413 -5.31 -22.37 -6.69
C ARG A 413 -5.04 -23.46 -5.66
N HIS A 414 -3.86 -24.05 -5.72
CA HIS A 414 -3.46 -25.18 -4.86
C HIS A 414 -2.74 -24.74 -3.58
N LEU A 415 -2.45 -23.44 -3.43
CA LEU A 415 -1.92 -22.89 -2.19
C LEU A 415 -2.96 -22.97 -1.07
N SER A 416 -2.60 -23.50 0.10
CA SER A 416 -3.47 -23.47 1.28
C SER A 416 -3.57 -22.04 1.84
N ALA A 417 -4.79 -21.54 2.03
CA ALA A 417 -5.05 -20.26 2.70
C ALA A 417 -5.05 -20.38 4.24
N GLY A 418 -4.90 -21.59 4.79
CA GLY A 418 -5.20 -21.86 6.20
C GLY A 418 -6.69 -21.79 6.50
N ASP A 419 -7.06 -21.74 7.78
CA ASP A 419 -8.46 -21.61 8.19
C ASP A 419 -8.98 -20.19 8.01
N VAL A 420 -10.06 -20.04 7.23
CA VAL A 420 -10.76 -18.78 6.95
C VAL A 420 -12.22 -18.79 7.43
N VAL A 421 -12.65 -19.83 8.14
CA VAL A 421 -14.06 -20.00 8.57
C VAL A 421 -14.52 -18.84 9.46
N ALA A 422 -13.69 -18.44 10.43
CA ALA A 422 -14.00 -17.32 11.32
C ALA A 422 -14.18 -16.00 10.55
N GLN A 423 -13.34 -15.74 9.55
CA GLN A 423 -13.42 -14.52 8.73
C GLN A 423 -14.66 -14.53 7.81
N LYS A 424 -15.01 -15.68 7.21
CA LYS A 424 -16.25 -15.84 6.45
C LYS A 424 -17.49 -15.61 7.33
N LYS A 425 -17.48 -16.14 8.56
CA LYS A 425 -18.56 -15.92 9.55
C LYS A 425 -18.68 -14.44 9.94
N LEU A 426 -17.55 -13.76 10.15
CA LEU A 426 -17.54 -12.33 10.44
C LEU A 426 -18.21 -11.52 9.32
N ARG A 427 -17.83 -11.76 8.06
CA ARG A 427 -18.44 -11.12 6.88
C ARG A 427 -19.95 -11.30 6.84
N VAL A 428 -20.44 -12.51 7.09
CA VAL A 428 -21.88 -12.81 7.14
C VAL A 428 -22.55 -12.07 8.30
N SER A 429 -21.96 -12.10 9.49
CA SER A 429 -22.54 -11.46 10.68
C SER A 429 -22.67 -9.93 10.57
N LEU A 430 -21.79 -9.31 9.78
CA LEU A 430 -21.82 -7.87 9.49
C LEU A 430 -22.80 -7.49 8.37
N ASN A 431 -23.48 -8.46 7.74
CA ASN A 431 -24.40 -8.25 6.61
C ASN A 431 -23.77 -7.44 5.47
N CYS A 432 -22.52 -7.75 5.14
CA CYS A 432 -21.77 -7.02 4.12
C CYS A 432 -22.33 -7.28 2.71
N LYS A 433 -22.21 -6.29 1.84
CA LYS A 433 -22.52 -6.39 0.40
C LYS A 433 -21.57 -7.34 -0.33
N SER A 434 -21.89 -7.70 -1.56
CA SER A 434 -21.02 -8.51 -2.42
C SER A 434 -19.83 -7.71 -2.95
N PHE A 435 -18.77 -8.42 -3.36
CA PHE A 435 -17.64 -7.78 -4.01
C PHE A 435 -18.01 -7.19 -5.38
N LYS A 436 -18.96 -7.81 -6.08
CA LYS A 436 -19.55 -7.24 -7.29
C LYS A 436 -20.13 -5.84 -7.04
N TRP A 437 -20.81 -5.62 -5.92
CA TRP A 437 -21.27 -4.28 -5.54
C TRP A 437 -20.09 -3.31 -5.35
N PHE A 438 -19.03 -3.74 -4.67
CA PHE A 438 -17.82 -2.93 -4.48
C PHE A 438 -17.21 -2.53 -5.83
N MET A 439 -16.98 -3.49 -6.72
CA MET A 439 -16.43 -3.25 -8.06
C MET A 439 -17.32 -2.37 -8.94
N THR A 440 -18.64 -2.46 -8.80
CA THR A 440 -19.58 -1.74 -9.66
C THR A 440 -19.91 -0.33 -9.14
N LYS A 441 -19.85 -0.10 -7.82
CA LYS A 441 -20.29 1.15 -7.20
C LYS A 441 -19.15 1.99 -6.65
N ILE A 442 -18.10 1.35 -6.14
CA ILE A 442 -16.98 2.03 -5.47
C ILE A 442 -15.75 2.07 -6.38
N ALA A 443 -15.33 0.92 -6.90
CA ALA A 443 -14.13 0.75 -7.72
C ALA A 443 -14.44 0.59 -9.23
N TRP A 444 -15.48 1.27 -9.72
CA TRP A 444 -15.98 1.13 -11.10
C TRP A 444 -15.00 1.63 -12.17
N ASP A 445 -14.07 2.50 -11.77
CA ASP A 445 -13.00 3.06 -12.58
C ASP A 445 -11.75 2.18 -12.63
N LEU A 446 -11.57 1.25 -11.69
CA LEU A 446 -10.42 0.32 -11.66
C LEU A 446 -10.32 -0.51 -12.96
N PRO A 447 -11.40 -1.16 -13.46
CA PRO A 447 -11.34 -1.97 -14.68
C PRO A 447 -10.95 -1.18 -15.94
N LYS A 448 -11.07 0.16 -15.94
CA LYS A 448 -10.61 0.99 -17.07
C LYS A 448 -9.09 0.93 -17.24
N PHE A 449 -8.36 0.78 -16.14
CA PHE A 449 -6.91 0.69 -16.11
C PHE A 449 -6.43 -0.75 -15.93
N TYR A 450 -7.14 -1.56 -15.16
CA TYR A 450 -6.77 -2.94 -14.86
C TYR A 450 -8.00 -3.83 -15.05
N PRO A 451 -8.38 -4.14 -16.30
CA PRO A 451 -9.55 -4.95 -16.56
C PRO A 451 -9.33 -6.39 -16.06
N PRO A 452 -10.36 -7.02 -15.48
CA PRO A 452 -10.26 -8.42 -15.00
C PRO A 452 -9.85 -9.38 -16.12
N VAL A 453 -10.38 -9.15 -17.33
CA VAL A 453 -9.97 -9.80 -18.57
C VAL A 453 -9.43 -8.75 -19.51
N GLU A 454 -8.16 -8.86 -19.87
CA GLU A 454 -7.51 -7.90 -20.76
C GLU A 454 -8.01 -8.07 -22.20
N PRO A 455 -8.33 -6.97 -22.91
CA PRO A 455 -8.63 -7.03 -24.34
C PRO A 455 -7.44 -7.59 -25.14
N PRO A 456 -7.68 -8.19 -26.33
CA PRO A 456 -6.61 -8.73 -27.15
C PRO A 456 -5.63 -7.66 -27.63
N ALA A 457 -4.37 -8.05 -27.80
CA ALA A 457 -3.33 -7.19 -28.35
C ALA A 457 -3.59 -6.85 -29.83
N ALA A 458 -3.07 -5.69 -30.26
CA ALA A 458 -3.19 -5.20 -31.64
C ALA A 458 -2.17 -5.87 -32.58
N ALA A 459 -0.96 -6.12 -32.09
CA ALA A 459 0.11 -6.79 -32.82
C ALA A 459 1.13 -7.40 -31.86
N TRP A 460 1.84 -8.45 -32.26
CA TRP A 460 2.89 -9.06 -31.44
C TRP A 460 3.90 -9.87 -32.26
N GLY A 461 5.00 -10.26 -31.62
CA GLY A 461 6.12 -11.00 -32.19
C GLY A 461 7.31 -10.09 -32.51
N GLU A 462 8.10 -10.44 -33.52
CA GLU A 462 9.21 -9.58 -33.95
C GLU A 462 8.73 -8.28 -34.62
N ILE A 463 9.47 -7.19 -34.40
CA ILE A 463 9.30 -5.92 -35.13
C ILE A 463 10.45 -5.79 -36.11
N ARG A 464 10.17 -5.96 -37.40
CA ARG A 464 11.17 -5.93 -38.48
C ARG A 464 11.09 -4.64 -39.28
N ASN A 465 12.22 -4.01 -39.53
CA ASN A 465 12.31 -2.86 -40.43
C ASN A 465 12.35 -3.32 -41.90
N VAL A 466 11.59 -2.66 -42.77
CA VAL A 466 11.54 -3.00 -44.21
C VAL A 466 12.80 -2.58 -44.95
N GLY A 467 13.37 -1.41 -44.62
CA GLY A 467 14.55 -0.86 -45.30
C GLY A 467 15.82 -1.66 -45.04
N THR A 468 16.12 -1.94 -43.78
CA THR A 468 17.36 -2.64 -43.38
C THR A 468 17.19 -4.17 -43.33
N GLY A 469 15.95 -4.66 -43.21
CA GLY A 469 15.67 -6.07 -42.97
C GLY A 469 16.02 -6.55 -41.54
N LEU A 470 16.56 -5.68 -40.69
CA LEU A 470 16.92 -5.97 -39.30
C LEU A 470 15.69 -5.89 -38.37
N CYS A 471 15.82 -6.48 -37.18
CA CYS A 471 14.77 -6.50 -36.17
C CYS A 471 15.10 -5.59 -34.99
N THR A 472 14.08 -5.00 -34.39
CA THR A 472 14.22 -4.27 -33.12
C THR A 472 14.66 -5.22 -32.02
N ASP A 473 15.65 -4.80 -31.22
CA ASP A 473 16.19 -5.56 -30.09
C ASP A 473 16.54 -4.61 -28.93
N THR A 474 16.50 -5.12 -27.69
CA THR A 474 16.76 -4.32 -26.49
C THR A 474 17.97 -4.76 -25.66
N LYS A 475 18.83 -5.68 -26.13
CA LYS A 475 19.97 -6.31 -25.42
C LYS A 475 19.79 -6.35 -23.88
N LEU A 476 19.15 -7.41 -23.36
CA LEU A 476 18.70 -7.61 -21.96
C LEU A 476 17.52 -6.73 -21.48
N GLY A 477 17.22 -5.60 -22.12
CA GLY A 477 16.04 -4.79 -21.81
C GLY A 477 16.08 -4.19 -20.39
N THR A 478 17.22 -3.59 -20.03
CA THR A 478 17.34 -2.81 -18.79
C THR A 478 16.61 -1.46 -18.91
N LEU A 479 16.06 -0.98 -17.79
CA LEU A 479 15.38 0.31 -17.71
C LEU A 479 16.29 1.43 -18.25
N GLY A 480 15.75 2.27 -19.14
CA GLY A 480 16.45 3.39 -19.76
C GLY A 480 17.31 3.03 -20.98
N SER A 481 17.44 1.76 -21.35
CA SER A 481 18.23 1.38 -22.52
C SER A 481 17.52 1.78 -23.83
N PRO A 482 18.24 2.41 -24.79
CA PRO A 482 17.73 2.65 -26.12
C PRO A 482 17.47 1.36 -26.90
N LEU A 483 16.44 1.38 -27.74
CA LEU A 483 16.19 0.35 -28.74
C LEU A 483 17.27 0.34 -29.82
N ARG A 484 17.59 -0.85 -30.30
CA ARG A 484 18.61 -1.08 -31.33
C ARG A 484 18.08 -1.95 -32.46
N LEU A 485 18.84 -2.01 -33.55
CA LEU A 485 18.63 -2.95 -34.63
C LEU A 485 19.66 -4.08 -34.58
N GLU A 486 19.18 -5.31 -34.60
CA GLU A 486 20.01 -6.51 -34.61
C GLU A 486 19.49 -7.52 -35.65
N THR A 487 20.29 -8.54 -35.95
CA THR A 487 19.88 -9.61 -36.87
C THR A 487 18.67 -10.36 -36.31
N CYS A 488 17.65 -10.59 -37.15
CA CYS A 488 16.42 -11.27 -36.74
C CYS A 488 16.67 -12.75 -36.38
N ILE A 489 16.23 -13.19 -35.20
CA ILE A 489 16.54 -14.52 -34.65
C ILE A 489 15.50 -15.59 -35.02
N ARG A 490 14.23 -15.21 -35.22
CA ARG A 490 13.11 -16.10 -35.63
C ARG A 490 13.05 -17.45 -34.89
N GLY A 491 13.35 -17.49 -33.60
CA GLY A 491 13.35 -18.72 -32.80
C GLY A 491 14.26 -19.85 -33.31
N ARG A 492 15.19 -19.57 -34.23
CA ARG A 492 16.05 -20.56 -34.92
C ARG A 492 17.55 -20.35 -34.70
N GLY A 493 17.94 -19.35 -33.91
CA GLY A 493 19.32 -19.22 -33.42
C GLY A 493 19.53 -20.03 -32.16
N GLU A 494 20.76 -20.52 -31.92
CA GLU A 494 21.24 -20.72 -30.55
C GLU A 494 20.82 -19.49 -29.75
N ALA A 495 20.20 -19.66 -28.58
CA ALA A 495 19.75 -18.55 -27.75
C ALA A 495 20.94 -17.61 -27.54
N ALA A 496 21.07 -16.60 -28.41
CA ALA A 496 22.19 -15.70 -28.44
C ALA A 496 22.01 -14.90 -27.17
N TRP A 497 22.79 -15.30 -26.17
CA TRP A 497 22.76 -14.79 -24.82
C TRP A 497 22.57 -13.28 -24.91
N ASN A 498 21.42 -12.79 -24.40
CA ASN A 498 21.04 -11.38 -24.27
C ASN A 498 20.14 -10.74 -25.36
N SER A 499 19.61 -11.45 -26.34
CA SER A 499 18.64 -10.88 -27.30
C SER A 499 17.19 -10.88 -26.80
N MET A 500 16.43 -9.82 -27.13
CA MET A 500 15.01 -9.67 -26.80
C MET A 500 14.32 -8.96 -27.97
N GLN A 501 13.76 -9.77 -28.88
CA GLN A 501 13.12 -9.30 -30.12
C GLN A 501 11.61 -9.53 -30.15
N VAL A 502 11.02 -10.04 -29.06
CA VAL A 502 9.58 -10.26 -28.97
C VAL A 502 8.93 -9.05 -28.31
N PHE A 503 7.97 -8.44 -29.00
CA PHE A 503 7.22 -7.30 -28.50
C PHE A 503 5.72 -7.53 -28.65
N THR A 504 4.94 -6.80 -27.85
CA THR A 504 3.49 -6.75 -27.93
C THR A 504 3.03 -5.30 -27.99
N PHE A 505 2.22 -4.97 -28.99
CA PHE A 505 1.44 -3.74 -29.05
C PHE A 505 0.10 -3.99 -28.34
N THR A 506 0.02 -3.57 -27.08
CA THR A 506 -1.05 -3.99 -26.19
C THR A 506 -2.37 -3.23 -26.44
N TRP A 507 -3.44 -3.67 -25.78
CA TRP A 507 -4.73 -2.99 -25.81
C TRP A 507 -4.69 -1.55 -25.25
N ARG A 508 -3.59 -1.15 -24.59
CA ARG A 508 -3.39 0.19 -24.00
C ARG A 508 -2.82 1.21 -24.98
N GLU A 509 -2.59 0.81 -26.23
CA GLU A 509 -1.89 1.60 -27.25
C GLU A 509 -0.41 1.89 -26.87
N ASP A 510 0.21 0.99 -26.09
CA ASP A 510 1.64 0.99 -25.77
C ASP A 510 2.36 -0.25 -26.33
N ILE A 511 3.67 -0.14 -26.59
CA ILE A 511 4.50 -1.26 -27.10
C ILE A 511 5.45 -1.70 -26.00
N ARG A 512 5.49 -3.02 -25.72
CA ARG A 512 6.23 -3.61 -24.60
C ARG A 512 7.01 -4.86 -25.01
N PRO A 513 8.15 -5.18 -24.38
CA PRO A 513 8.83 -6.47 -24.57
C PRO A 513 8.02 -7.64 -24.00
N GLY A 514 8.13 -8.79 -24.65
CA GLY A 514 7.51 -10.07 -24.26
C GLY A 514 6.24 -10.41 -25.04
N ASP A 515 5.86 -11.68 -24.98
CA ASP A 515 4.63 -12.21 -25.57
C ASP A 515 3.37 -11.56 -24.97
N PRO A 516 2.22 -11.56 -25.68
CA PRO A 516 0.99 -10.92 -25.20
C PRO A 516 0.49 -11.42 -23.84
N GLN A 517 0.82 -12.66 -23.48
CA GLN A 517 0.48 -13.26 -22.19
C GLN A 517 1.50 -12.94 -21.08
N HIS A 518 2.73 -12.56 -21.43
CA HIS A 518 3.86 -12.40 -20.51
C HIS A 518 4.63 -11.09 -20.77
N THR A 519 3.90 -10.00 -21.02
CA THR A 519 4.52 -8.69 -21.26
C THR A 519 5.27 -8.19 -20.02
N LYS A 520 6.39 -7.50 -20.23
CA LYS A 520 7.12 -6.80 -19.17
C LYS A 520 6.44 -5.47 -18.81
N LYS A 521 6.81 -4.89 -17.67
CA LYS A 521 6.32 -3.57 -17.22
C LYS A 521 7.11 -2.39 -17.80
N PHE A 522 7.81 -2.61 -18.92
CA PHE A 522 8.57 -1.60 -19.65
C PHE A 522 7.92 -1.31 -21.00
N CYS A 523 7.85 -0.04 -21.37
CA CYS A 523 7.19 0.47 -22.56
C CYS A 523 8.17 1.26 -23.42
N PHE A 524 7.90 1.31 -24.72
CA PHE A 524 8.57 2.25 -25.61
C PHE A 524 8.21 3.68 -25.21
N ASP A 525 9.21 4.44 -24.80
CA ASP A 525 9.10 5.84 -24.44
C ASP A 525 9.96 6.71 -25.38
N ALA A 526 9.38 7.79 -25.88
CA ALA A 526 10.06 8.75 -26.75
C ALA A 526 9.81 10.18 -26.28
N VAL A 527 10.88 10.89 -25.94
CA VAL A 527 10.80 12.23 -25.32
C VAL A 527 10.65 13.34 -26.36
N SER A 528 11.29 13.21 -27.53
CA SER A 528 11.28 14.25 -28.56
C SER A 528 11.09 13.67 -29.96
N HIS A 529 10.89 14.55 -30.93
CA HIS A 529 10.75 14.16 -32.33
C HIS A 529 12.07 13.66 -32.98
N THR A 530 13.19 13.71 -32.27
CA THR A 530 14.54 13.28 -32.70
C THR A 530 15.23 12.33 -31.72
N SER A 531 14.62 12.05 -30.56
CA SER A 531 15.24 11.24 -29.51
C SER A 531 15.31 9.76 -29.91
N PRO A 532 16.23 8.98 -29.32
CA PRO A 532 16.09 7.53 -29.33
C PRO A 532 14.77 7.10 -28.68
N VAL A 533 14.29 5.91 -29.04
CA VAL A 533 13.22 5.24 -28.29
C VAL A 533 13.86 4.40 -27.19
N THR A 534 13.40 4.53 -25.95
CA THR A 534 13.94 3.81 -24.79
C THR A 534 12.88 2.92 -24.15
N LEU A 535 13.31 2.00 -23.29
CA LEU A 535 12.42 1.27 -22.40
C LEU A 535 12.27 2.01 -21.07
N TYR A 536 11.07 2.50 -20.78
CA TYR A 536 10.74 3.16 -19.50
C TYR A 536 9.58 2.48 -18.77
N ASP A 537 9.39 2.79 -17.49
CA ASP A 537 8.32 2.19 -16.68
C ASP A 537 6.93 2.58 -17.20
N CYS A 538 6.11 1.58 -17.49
CA CYS A 538 4.82 1.82 -18.11
C CYS A 538 3.82 2.52 -17.17
N HIS A 539 3.18 3.59 -17.65
CA HIS A 539 2.28 4.41 -16.83
C HIS A 539 0.80 4.44 -17.29
N SER A 540 0.43 3.83 -18.42
CA SER A 540 -0.97 3.76 -18.91
C SER A 540 -1.67 5.11 -19.15
N MET A 541 -0.93 6.20 -19.37
CA MET A 541 -1.48 7.57 -19.53
C MET A 541 -1.55 8.07 -20.97
N LYS A 542 -1.20 7.24 -21.97
CA LYS A 542 -1.15 7.64 -23.39
C LYS A 542 -0.36 8.94 -23.66
N GLY A 543 0.74 9.14 -22.93
CA GLY A 543 1.71 10.23 -23.12
C GLY A 543 2.83 9.81 -24.08
N ASN A 544 4.09 9.95 -23.66
CA ASN A 544 5.29 9.56 -24.42
C ASN A 544 5.38 8.06 -24.77
N GLN A 545 4.42 7.26 -24.31
CA GLN A 545 4.29 5.84 -24.59
C GLN A 545 3.08 5.51 -25.50
N LEU A 546 2.42 6.53 -26.07
CA LEU A 546 1.31 6.34 -26.98
C LEU A 546 1.81 6.10 -28.40
N TRP A 547 1.49 4.94 -28.96
CA TRP A 547 1.88 4.59 -30.32
C TRP A 547 0.66 4.32 -31.19
N LYS A 548 0.76 4.65 -32.49
CA LYS A 548 -0.21 4.23 -33.52
C LYS A 548 0.51 3.48 -34.61
N TYR A 549 0.04 2.26 -34.90
CA TYR A 549 0.50 1.48 -36.04
C TYR A 549 -0.46 1.67 -37.21
N ARG A 550 -0.01 2.36 -38.25
CA ARG A 550 -0.84 2.83 -39.38
C ARG A 550 -0.77 1.88 -40.58
N LYS A 551 -1.68 2.06 -41.55
CA LYS A 551 -1.74 1.25 -42.79
C LYS A 551 -0.49 1.38 -43.66
N ASP A 552 0.23 2.50 -43.56
CA ASP A 552 1.52 2.75 -44.21
C ASP A 552 2.68 2.04 -43.50
N LYS A 553 2.40 1.19 -42.50
CA LYS A 553 3.37 0.44 -41.69
C LYS A 553 4.27 1.32 -40.83
N THR A 554 3.89 2.58 -40.60
CA THR A 554 4.63 3.45 -39.69
C THR A 554 4.19 3.25 -38.24
N LEU A 555 5.16 3.39 -37.32
CA LEU A 555 4.91 3.57 -35.90
C LEU A 555 4.91 5.06 -35.59
N TYR A 556 3.72 5.64 -35.62
CA TYR A 556 3.50 7.06 -35.36
C TYR A 556 3.41 7.34 -33.87
N HIS A 557 4.12 8.35 -33.40
CA HIS A 557 4.08 8.85 -32.04
C HIS A 557 3.31 10.18 -32.01
N PRO A 558 2.02 10.19 -31.61
CA PRO A 558 1.19 11.40 -31.71
C PRO A 558 1.70 12.56 -30.86
N VAL A 559 2.28 12.27 -29.69
CA VAL A 559 2.72 13.29 -28.73
C VAL A 559 3.89 14.13 -29.26
N SER A 560 4.80 13.54 -30.04
CA SER A 560 5.89 14.28 -30.69
C SER A 560 5.60 14.67 -32.14
N GLY A 561 4.48 14.20 -32.71
CA GLY A 561 4.15 14.43 -34.12
C GLY A 561 5.12 13.77 -35.12
N SER A 562 5.86 12.74 -34.69
CA SER A 562 6.94 12.12 -35.46
C SER A 562 6.77 10.60 -35.57
N CYS A 563 7.61 9.96 -36.37
CA CYS A 563 7.55 8.52 -36.63
C CYS A 563 8.86 7.84 -36.23
N MET A 564 8.77 6.56 -35.85
CA MET A 564 9.95 5.74 -35.56
C MET A 564 10.73 5.46 -36.85
N ASP A 565 12.02 5.77 -36.81
CA ASP A 565 12.99 5.64 -37.90
C ASP A 565 14.22 4.88 -37.40
N CYS A 566 15.13 4.53 -38.30
CA CYS A 566 16.35 3.81 -37.95
C CYS A 566 17.54 4.17 -38.82
N SER A 567 18.73 3.90 -38.30
CA SER A 567 20.00 3.98 -39.02
C SER A 567 20.66 2.60 -39.00
N GLU A 568 20.89 2.04 -40.19
CA GLU A 568 21.60 0.76 -40.35
C GLU A 568 23.06 0.88 -39.91
N SER A 569 23.74 1.96 -40.30
CA SER A 569 25.17 2.16 -39.99
C SER A 569 25.43 2.21 -38.48
N ASP A 570 24.48 2.73 -37.71
CA ASP A 570 24.65 2.95 -36.28
C ASP A 570 23.91 1.91 -35.42
N HIS A 571 23.13 1.01 -36.05
CA HIS A 571 22.25 0.07 -35.36
C HIS A 571 21.29 0.75 -34.36
N ARG A 572 20.84 1.98 -34.66
CA ARG A 572 20.01 2.81 -33.75
C ARG A 572 18.58 2.94 -34.25
N VAL A 573 17.65 2.99 -33.30
CA VAL A 573 16.24 3.35 -33.51
C VAL A 573 15.98 4.70 -32.85
N PHE A 574 15.39 5.64 -33.59
CA PHE A 574 15.16 7.02 -33.15
C PHE A 574 13.91 7.60 -33.80
N MET A 575 13.47 8.76 -33.30
CA MET A 575 12.32 9.47 -33.87
C MET A 575 12.75 10.40 -35.00
N ASN A 576 11.93 10.55 -36.04
CA ASN A 576 12.20 11.49 -37.13
C ASN A 576 10.90 11.98 -37.80
N THR A 577 10.99 12.99 -38.67
CA THR A 577 9.86 13.47 -39.47
C THR A 577 9.22 12.33 -40.23
N CYS A 578 7.90 12.18 -40.11
CA CYS A 578 7.16 11.10 -40.76
C CYS A 578 7.24 11.18 -42.29
N ASN A 579 7.66 10.08 -42.91
CA ASN A 579 7.65 9.87 -44.35
C ASN A 579 7.09 8.48 -44.68
N PRO A 580 5.81 8.38 -45.08
CA PRO A 580 5.16 7.10 -45.40
C PRO A 580 5.84 6.28 -46.51
N SER A 581 6.60 6.95 -47.38
CA SER A 581 7.33 6.30 -48.48
C SER A 581 8.73 5.81 -48.07
N SER A 582 9.22 6.20 -46.89
CA SER A 582 10.56 5.80 -46.44
C SER A 582 10.57 4.36 -45.94
N LEU A 583 11.45 3.54 -46.51
CA LEU A 583 11.60 2.14 -46.11
C LEU A 583 12.17 2.01 -44.68
N THR A 584 12.96 2.98 -44.21
CA THR A 584 13.51 2.98 -42.84
C THR A 584 12.47 3.30 -41.77
N GLN A 585 11.30 3.82 -42.16
CA GLN A 585 10.17 4.09 -41.25
C GLN A 585 9.03 3.07 -41.37
N GLN A 586 9.18 2.05 -42.24
CA GLN A 586 8.21 0.99 -42.39
C GLN A 586 8.60 -0.22 -41.53
N TRP A 587 7.69 -0.61 -40.64
CA TRP A 587 7.88 -1.66 -39.65
C TRP A 587 6.82 -2.75 -39.82
N LEU A 588 7.21 -4.01 -39.70
CA LEU A 588 6.34 -5.17 -39.81
C LEU A 588 6.35 -5.95 -38.50
N PHE A 589 5.17 -6.12 -37.92
CA PHE A 589 4.95 -7.10 -36.85
C PHE A 589 4.74 -8.49 -37.45
N GLU A 590 5.16 -9.53 -36.72
CA GLU A 590 4.93 -10.93 -37.09
C GLU A 590 3.44 -11.30 -37.14
N HIS A 591 2.68 -10.85 -36.14
CA HIS A 591 1.25 -11.09 -36.03
C HIS A 591 0.50 -9.78 -35.78
N THR A 592 -0.69 -9.64 -36.37
CA THR A 592 -1.55 -8.46 -36.21
C THR A 592 -3.02 -8.85 -36.06
N ASN A 593 -3.78 -8.00 -35.37
CA ASN A 593 -5.22 -8.04 -35.30
C ASN A 593 -5.79 -6.77 -35.93
N SER A 594 -6.18 -6.86 -37.21
CA SER A 594 -6.66 -5.72 -37.99
C SER A 594 -7.88 -5.04 -37.37
N THR A 595 -8.79 -5.79 -36.73
CA THR A 595 -9.96 -5.23 -36.06
C THR A 595 -9.58 -4.29 -34.91
N VAL A 596 -8.56 -4.65 -34.13
CA VAL A 596 -8.06 -3.79 -33.04
C VAL A 596 -7.32 -2.58 -33.60
N LEU A 597 -6.45 -2.79 -34.61
CA LEU A 597 -5.70 -1.72 -35.27
C LEU A 597 -6.61 -0.68 -35.93
N GLU A 598 -7.71 -1.11 -36.55
CA GLU A 598 -8.70 -0.20 -37.12
C GLU A 598 -9.39 0.65 -36.04
N ASN A 599 -9.63 0.08 -34.86
CA ASN A 599 -10.21 0.83 -33.75
C ASN A 599 -9.26 1.88 -33.17
N PHE A 600 -7.96 1.58 -33.03
CA PHE A 600 -6.96 2.55 -32.53
C PHE A 600 -6.69 3.71 -33.51
N ASN A 601 -6.92 3.46 -34.80
CA ASN A 601 -6.73 4.45 -35.85
C ASN A 601 -8.01 5.23 -36.20
N LYS A 602 -9.14 4.95 -35.54
CA LYS A 602 -10.31 5.85 -35.58
C LYS A 602 -9.96 7.12 -34.80
N ASN A 603 -10.32 8.27 -35.36
CA ASN A 603 -9.93 9.59 -34.87
C ASN A 603 -10.29 9.82 -33.41
#